data_AF-A0A660VG88-F1
#
_entry.id   AF-A0A660VG88-F1
#
_cell.length_a   1.000
_cell.length_b   1.000
_cell.length_c   1.000
_cell.angle_alpha   90.00
_cell.angle_beta   90.00
_cell.angle_gamma   90.00
#
_symmetry.space_group_name_H-M   'P 1'
#
loop_
_entity.id
_entity.type
_entity.pdbx_description
1 polymer ?
#
loop_
_entity_poly.entity_id
_entity_poly.type
_entity_poly.pdbx_seq_one_letter_code
_entity_poly.pdbx_strand_id
1 'polypeptide(L)'
;MRLTIFVLVLVVCGTLCGKDLTDKLLRAVRGKKHPYLFGNIKKAPGWKRAGKKPFADFWHVVEKAAKARKAECYFLRGPITGAVVHAGGRAHEAEVMFNPAVLGLIWLRTGKKEFLEAARKELRRIQPRRGRDSRTGECEVLARFLLRYSLLFDFVAQRLTEKERRAAVEALCGYARTCAREFLRSRNSHRRLMLGAGLGVAALALANEKGVPKKELKDWLRLATVGLFEDDPYRWHEGLKAALPRGSIGGPCNYGGYCRLGGYRSYWTGLLAKWLLVYHLATGRNPFKDYPTSRALLEPLWLAMPTRHSPQQNTRLGGFEHDFLILWPLMSEQERSALRWYMQQDPAIPDRPRFTYGDVWNSIFWALYYPHKLPKKKMNWCSFFDPKAEVCVFRQNWDRDALWLAFYAFSYPISSHRDMCHNDNMSFEMCALGDYLIC
;
A
#
# COMPACT_ATOMS: atom_id res chain seq x y z
N MET A 1 16.75 49.70 -10.69
CA MET A 1 16.11 48.79 -9.71
C MET A 1 14.94 48.01 -10.36
N ARG A 2 15.22 47.27 -11.44
CA ARG A 2 14.23 46.53 -12.26
C ARG A 2 14.69 45.07 -12.48
N LEU A 3 15.06 44.38 -11.41
CA LEU A 3 15.53 43.00 -11.49
C LEU A 3 14.95 42.07 -10.40
N THR A 4 13.83 42.46 -9.78
CA THR A 4 13.23 41.70 -8.65
C THR A 4 11.85 41.11 -8.98
N ILE A 5 11.28 41.40 -10.16
CA ILE A 5 9.93 40.94 -10.52
C ILE A 5 9.94 39.70 -11.44
N PHE A 6 11.07 39.36 -12.07
CA PHE A 6 11.13 38.27 -13.05
C PHE A 6 11.34 36.86 -12.47
N VAL A 7 11.71 36.73 -11.20
CA VAL A 7 11.93 35.41 -10.55
C VAL A 7 10.68 34.88 -9.83
N LEU A 8 9.69 35.75 -9.55
CA LEU A 8 8.47 35.33 -8.86
C LEU A 8 7.38 34.76 -9.78
N VAL A 9 7.46 34.99 -11.10
CA VAL A 9 6.43 34.56 -12.06
C VAL A 9 6.71 33.15 -12.64
N LEU A 10 7.95 32.66 -12.58
CA LEU A 10 8.31 31.32 -13.09
C LEU A 10 8.18 30.18 -12.06
N VAL A 11 7.99 30.49 -10.77
CA VAL A 11 7.78 29.47 -9.72
C VAL A 11 6.29 29.24 -9.41
N VAL A 12 5.39 30.09 -9.90
CA VAL A 12 3.95 30.02 -9.55
C VAL A 12 3.07 29.44 -10.68
N CYS A 13 3.56 29.31 -11.92
CA CYS A 13 2.76 28.76 -13.03
C CYS A 13 2.91 27.24 -13.25
N GLY A 14 3.68 26.54 -12.43
CA GLY A 14 3.83 25.07 -12.50
C GLY A 14 3.10 24.28 -11.40
N THR A 15 2.47 24.97 -10.45
CA THR A 15 1.91 24.34 -9.25
C THR A 15 0.39 24.18 -9.32
N LEU A 16 -0.02 22.92 -9.50
CA LEU A 16 -1.08 22.29 -8.71
C LEU A 16 -2.55 22.56 -9.08
N CYS A 17 -2.91 22.52 -10.36
CA CYS A 17 -4.16 21.83 -10.72
C CYS A 17 -3.78 20.39 -11.08
N GLY A 18 -3.74 19.53 -10.06
CA GLY A 18 -3.63 18.09 -10.24
C GLY A 18 -4.63 17.63 -11.30
N LYS A 19 -4.15 16.91 -12.32
CA LYS A 19 -5.01 16.51 -13.43
C LYS A 19 -5.90 15.41 -12.89
N ASP A 20 -7.18 15.68 -12.67
CA ASP A 20 -8.14 14.63 -12.32
C ASP A 20 -8.17 13.58 -13.44
N LEU A 21 -7.54 12.42 -13.17
CA LEU A 21 -7.42 11.32 -14.11
C LEU A 21 -8.63 10.37 -14.05
N THR A 22 -9.63 10.63 -13.21
CA THR A 22 -10.71 9.69 -12.92
C THR A 22 -11.41 9.20 -14.19
N ASP A 23 -11.81 10.11 -15.07
CA ASP A 23 -12.47 9.74 -16.33
C ASP A 23 -11.55 8.95 -17.27
N LYS A 24 -10.24 9.21 -17.23
CA LYS A 24 -9.25 8.45 -18.00
C LYS A 24 -9.11 7.03 -17.47
N LEU A 25 -9.11 6.86 -16.15
CA LEU A 25 -8.99 5.56 -15.48
C LEU A 25 -10.24 4.70 -15.72
N LEU A 26 -11.45 5.27 -15.56
CA LEU A 26 -12.70 4.57 -15.86
C LEU A 26 -12.78 4.17 -17.35
N ARG A 27 -12.33 5.03 -18.26
CA ARG A 27 -12.22 4.67 -19.68
C ARG A 27 -11.24 3.53 -19.93
N ALA A 28 -10.11 3.49 -19.24
CA ALA A 28 -9.09 2.45 -19.41
C ALA A 28 -9.57 1.05 -19.01
N VAL A 29 -10.60 0.93 -18.17
CA VAL A 29 -11.19 -0.35 -17.76
C VAL A 29 -12.52 -0.66 -18.45
N ARG A 30 -13.09 0.30 -19.18
CA ARG A 30 -14.39 0.15 -19.83
C ARG A 30 -14.39 -1.05 -20.79
N GLY A 31 -15.41 -1.89 -20.68
CA GLY A 31 -15.61 -3.06 -21.56
C GLY A 31 -14.73 -4.27 -21.23
N LYS A 32 -13.83 -4.17 -20.25
CA LYS A 32 -13.07 -5.33 -19.76
C LYS A 32 -14.00 -6.33 -19.07
N LYS A 33 -13.81 -7.60 -19.37
CA LYS A 33 -14.53 -8.70 -18.70
C LYS A 33 -13.73 -9.14 -17.47
N HIS A 34 -14.43 -9.39 -16.37
CA HIS A 34 -13.86 -9.93 -15.13
C HIS A 34 -13.21 -11.32 -15.32
N PRO A 35 -12.18 -11.71 -14.54
CA PRO A 35 -11.35 -10.84 -13.72
C PRO A 35 -10.43 -9.97 -14.57
N TYR A 36 -10.23 -8.72 -14.16
CA TYR A 36 -9.27 -7.82 -14.81
C TYR A 36 -8.49 -6.91 -13.86
N LEU A 37 -8.78 -6.90 -12.55
CA LEU A 37 -8.10 -6.00 -11.63
C LEU A 37 -6.60 -6.29 -11.50
N PHE A 38 -6.20 -7.54 -11.74
CA PHE A 38 -4.79 -7.95 -11.84
C PHE A 38 -4.27 -8.04 -13.28
N GLY A 39 -4.95 -7.37 -14.22
CA GLY A 39 -4.71 -7.54 -15.65
C GLY A 39 -4.97 -8.99 -16.09
N ASN A 40 -4.12 -9.53 -16.95
CA ASN A 40 -4.16 -10.97 -17.24
C ASN A 40 -3.45 -11.74 -16.11
N ILE A 41 -4.22 -12.25 -15.16
CA ILE A 41 -3.69 -12.97 -13.99
C ILE A 41 -2.81 -14.18 -14.37
N LYS A 42 -3.08 -14.84 -15.51
CA LYS A 42 -2.26 -15.96 -16.00
C LYS A 42 -0.86 -15.51 -16.43
N LYS A 43 -0.66 -14.22 -16.70
CA LYS A 43 0.65 -13.62 -17.00
C LYS A 43 1.43 -13.24 -15.73
N ALA A 44 0.78 -13.19 -14.56
CA ALA A 44 1.44 -12.85 -13.31
C ALA A 44 2.58 -13.84 -13.00
N PRO A 45 3.74 -13.37 -12.51
CA PRO A 45 4.88 -14.23 -12.24
C PRO A 45 4.57 -15.43 -11.35
N GLY A 46 3.88 -15.19 -10.25
CA GLY A 46 3.56 -16.23 -9.29
C GLY A 46 2.49 -17.19 -9.77
N TRP A 47 1.67 -16.80 -10.75
CA TRP A 47 0.81 -17.74 -11.48
C TRP A 47 1.62 -18.70 -12.33
N LYS A 48 2.53 -18.17 -13.17
CA LYS A 48 3.40 -18.99 -14.05
C LYS A 48 4.36 -19.88 -13.27
N ARG A 49 4.78 -19.44 -12.09
CA ARG A 49 5.78 -20.10 -11.26
C ARG A 49 5.18 -20.72 -10.00
N ALA A 50 3.89 -21.04 -10.00
CA ALA A 50 3.16 -21.51 -8.81
C ALA A 50 3.81 -22.73 -8.13
N GLY A 51 4.47 -23.61 -8.89
CA GLY A 51 5.18 -24.79 -8.34
C GLY A 51 6.66 -24.54 -7.98
N LYS A 52 7.17 -23.30 -8.08
CA LYS A 52 8.58 -22.97 -7.81
C LYS A 52 8.69 -22.07 -6.58
N LYS A 53 9.65 -22.33 -5.69
CA LYS A 53 9.91 -21.44 -4.55
C LYS A 53 10.32 -20.03 -5.02
N PRO A 54 9.94 -18.96 -4.29
CA PRO A 54 9.09 -18.98 -3.09
C PRO A 54 7.57 -19.02 -3.38
N PHE A 55 7.15 -18.98 -4.64
CA PHE A 55 5.73 -18.94 -5.01
C PHE A 55 4.94 -20.16 -4.56
N ALA A 56 5.54 -21.35 -4.57
CA ALA A 56 4.92 -22.56 -4.05
C ALA A 56 4.49 -22.40 -2.58
N ASP A 57 5.34 -21.78 -1.76
CA ASP A 57 5.05 -21.56 -0.34
C ASP A 57 3.89 -20.56 -0.17
N PHE A 58 3.85 -19.50 -1.00
CA PHE A 58 2.72 -18.56 -1.02
C PHE A 58 1.41 -19.23 -1.42
N TRP A 59 1.42 -20.04 -2.48
CA TRP A 59 0.22 -20.74 -2.92
C TRP A 59 -0.26 -21.75 -1.87
N HIS A 60 0.65 -22.43 -1.18
CA HIS A 60 0.30 -23.31 -0.07
C HIS A 60 -0.44 -22.55 1.05
N VAL A 61 0.05 -21.37 1.44
CA VAL A 61 -0.61 -20.53 2.45
C VAL A 61 -1.98 -20.05 1.97
N VAL A 62 -2.11 -19.60 0.72
CA VAL A 62 -3.40 -19.18 0.14
C VAL A 62 -4.40 -20.34 0.12
N GLU A 63 -3.97 -21.54 -0.27
CA GLU A 63 -4.82 -22.73 -0.30
C GLU A 63 -5.25 -23.17 1.10
N LYS A 64 -4.31 -23.17 2.06
CA LYS A 64 -4.60 -23.49 3.46
C LYS A 64 -5.61 -22.50 4.06
N ALA A 65 -5.43 -21.20 3.83
CA ALA A 65 -6.37 -20.16 4.26
C ALA A 65 -7.75 -20.36 3.64
N ALA A 66 -7.82 -20.69 2.35
CA ALA A 66 -9.07 -20.96 1.65
C ALA A 66 -9.83 -22.17 2.22
N LYS A 67 -9.12 -23.28 2.47
CA LYS A 67 -9.69 -24.52 3.03
C LYS A 67 -10.17 -24.32 4.46
N ALA A 68 -9.34 -23.72 5.31
CA ALA A 68 -9.64 -23.53 6.72
C ALA A 68 -10.53 -22.30 7.00
N ARG A 69 -10.78 -21.44 5.99
CA ARG A 69 -11.55 -20.20 6.10
C ARG A 69 -11.09 -19.30 7.26
N LYS A 70 -9.77 -19.18 7.42
CA LYS A 70 -9.12 -18.39 8.47
C LYS A 70 -7.93 -17.61 7.90
N ALA A 71 -7.49 -16.59 8.62
CA ALA A 71 -6.19 -15.97 8.38
C ALA A 71 -5.08 -17.03 8.54
N GLU A 72 -4.11 -16.99 7.63
CA GLU A 72 -2.89 -17.77 7.75
C GLU A 72 -1.71 -16.82 7.62
N CYS A 73 -0.86 -16.79 8.65
CA CYS A 73 0.36 -16.02 8.64
C CYS A 73 1.35 -16.59 7.63
N TYR A 74 2.03 -15.67 6.94
CA TYR A 74 3.18 -15.98 6.12
C TYR A 74 4.45 -15.51 6.84
N PHE A 75 5.54 -16.27 6.68
CA PHE A 75 6.86 -15.92 7.19
C PHE A 75 7.81 -15.77 6.01
N LEU A 76 8.36 -14.56 5.80
CA LEU A 76 9.49 -14.38 4.91
C LEU A 76 10.75 -14.83 5.65
N ARG A 77 11.55 -15.73 5.07
CA ARG A 77 12.85 -16.11 5.66
C ARG A 77 13.95 -15.16 5.17
N GLY A 78 14.73 -14.56 6.09
CA GLY A 78 15.84 -13.63 5.77
C GLY A 78 16.39 -12.88 6.99
N PRO A 79 17.34 -11.93 6.85
CA PRO A 79 18.03 -11.32 7.99
C PRO A 79 17.09 -10.62 8.96
N ILE A 80 17.41 -10.90 10.22
CA ILE A 80 16.92 -10.44 11.52
C ILE A 80 15.68 -9.53 11.51
N THR A 81 14.53 -10.04 11.96
CA THR A 81 13.73 -9.25 12.90
C THR A 81 13.24 -10.12 14.05
N GLY A 82 13.21 -9.56 15.25
CA GLY A 82 12.54 -10.17 16.40
C GLY A 82 11.05 -10.36 16.13
N ALA A 83 10.47 -11.41 16.71
CA ALA A 83 9.07 -11.75 16.52
C ALA A 83 8.17 -10.77 17.30
N VAL A 84 7.40 -9.94 16.62
CA VAL A 84 6.20 -9.34 17.19
C VAL A 84 5.07 -9.39 16.18
N VAL A 85 4.22 -10.42 16.27
CA VAL A 85 2.88 -10.33 15.70
C VAL A 85 2.10 -9.41 16.61
N HIS A 86 1.90 -8.15 16.21
CA HIS A 86 1.00 -7.26 16.92
C HIS A 86 -0.46 -7.64 16.60
N ALA A 87 -0.87 -8.85 17.01
CA ALA A 87 -2.26 -9.31 16.98
C ALA A 87 -3.15 -8.58 18.01
N GLY A 88 -2.57 -7.71 18.84
CA GLY A 88 -3.24 -7.06 19.97
C GLY A 88 -3.77 -5.64 19.73
N GLY A 89 -3.85 -5.15 18.49
CA GLY A 89 -4.26 -3.77 18.22
C GLY A 89 -5.55 -3.67 17.40
N ARG A 90 -6.47 -2.79 17.82
CA ARG A 90 -7.77 -2.49 17.15
C ARG A 90 -7.67 -2.28 15.63
N ALA A 91 -6.59 -1.65 15.16
CA ALA A 91 -6.33 -1.39 13.73
C ALA A 91 -5.94 -2.65 12.92
N HIS A 92 -5.55 -3.73 13.62
CA HIS A 92 -5.04 -4.98 13.05
C HIS A 92 -6.04 -6.13 13.16
N GLU A 93 -7.24 -5.92 13.69
CA GLU A 93 -8.24 -6.99 13.82
C GLU A 93 -8.61 -7.59 12.46
N ALA A 94 -8.80 -6.74 11.45
CA ALA A 94 -9.02 -7.24 10.09
C ALA A 94 -7.82 -8.04 9.55
N GLU A 95 -6.63 -7.84 10.10
CA GLU A 95 -5.42 -8.58 9.72
C GLU A 95 -5.51 -10.07 10.09
N VAL A 96 -6.27 -10.40 11.14
CA VAL A 96 -6.42 -11.78 11.63
C VAL A 96 -7.80 -12.38 11.31
N MET A 97 -8.66 -11.66 10.59
CA MET A 97 -9.96 -12.18 10.13
C MET A 97 -9.80 -13.14 8.94
N PHE A 98 -10.83 -13.50 8.19
CA PHE A 98 -10.66 -14.26 6.94
C PHE A 98 -10.66 -13.31 5.73
N ASN A 99 -9.86 -13.58 4.70
CA ASN A 99 -9.92 -12.86 3.42
C ASN A 99 -10.68 -13.68 2.40
N PRO A 100 -11.94 -13.31 2.09
CA PRO A 100 -12.77 -14.12 1.22
C PRO A 100 -12.28 -14.13 -0.24
N ALA A 101 -11.41 -13.19 -0.66
CA ALA A 101 -10.83 -13.18 -2.00
C ALA A 101 -9.97 -14.41 -2.30
N VAL A 102 -9.43 -15.11 -1.28
CA VAL A 102 -8.65 -16.34 -1.50
C VAL A 102 -9.51 -17.44 -2.12
N LEU A 103 -10.81 -17.46 -1.84
CA LEU A 103 -11.76 -18.43 -2.40
C LEU A 103 -11.86 -18.25 -3.92
N GLY A 104 -12.06 -17.00 -4.37
CA GLY A 104 -12.13 -16.67 -5.80
C GLY A 104 -10.83 -16.96 -6.53
N LEU A 105 -9.68 -16.62 -5.91
CA LEU A 105 -8.37 -16.88 -6.51
C LEU A 105 -8.08 -18.38 -6.66
N ILE A 106 -8.31 -19.18 -5.60
CA ILE A 106 -8.08 -20.63 -5.65
C ILE A 106 -9.05 -21.29 -6.62
N TRP A 107 -10.30 -20.84 -6.67
CA TRP A 107 -11.24 -21.31 -7.70
C TRP A 107 -10.72 -21.02 -9.11
N LEU A 108 -10.26 -19.80 -9.41
CA LEU A 108 -9.67 -19.47 -10.72
C LEU A 108 -8.49 -20.38 -11.07
N ARG A 109 -7.71 -20.79 -10.07
CA ARG A 109 -6.51 -21.61 -10.27
C ARG A 109 -6.80 -23.10 -10.44
N THR A 110 -7.81 -23.61 -9.75
CA THR A 110 -8.07 -25.05 -9.59
C THR A 110 -9.35 -25.53 -10.30
N GLY A 111 -10.30 -24.63 -10.57
CA GLY A 111 -11.62 -24.97 -11.11
C GLY A 111 -12.55 -25.72 -10.15
N LYS A 112 -12.12 -26.00 -8.91
CA LYS A 112 -12.91 -26.78 -7.95
C LYS A 112 -14.17 -26.04 -7.51
N LYS A 113 -15.33 -26.70 -7.67
CA LYS A 113 -16.67 -26.12 -7.42
C LYS A 113 -16.85 -25.66 -5.96
N GLU A 114 -16.28 -26.37 -4.99
CA GLU A 114 -16.37 -26.04 -3.56
C GLU A 114 -15.93 -24.60 -3.23
N PHE A 115 -14.88 -24.09 -3.88
CA PHE A 115 -14.40 -22.74 -3.68
C PHE A 115 -15.29 -21.69 -4.34
N LEU A 116 -15.89 -22.02 -5.50
CA LEU A 116 -16.87 -21.14 -6.15
C LEU A 116 -18.14 -21.02 -5.31
N GLU A 117 -18.66 -22.12 -4.79
CA GLU A 117 -19.85 -22.09 -3.93
C GLU A 117 -19.59 -21.35 -2.61
N ALA A 118 -18.39 -21.53 -2.02
CA ALA A 118 -17.97 -20.75 -0.87
C ALA A 118 -17.87 -19.24 -1.20
N ALA A 119 -17.30 -18.89 -2.36
CA ALA A 119 -17.23 -17.50 -2.83
C ALA A 119 -18.62 -16.88 -3.03
N ARG A 120 -19.56 -17.61 -3.66
CA ARG A 120 -20.97 -17.20 -3.81
C ARG A 120 -21.62 -16.94 -2.45
N LYS A 121 -21.41 -17.83 -1.47
CA LYS A 121 -21.92 -17.67 -0.10
C LYS A 121 -21.38 -16.42 0.58
N GLU A 122 -20.09 -16.12 0.42
CA GLU A 122 -19.48 -14.90 0.96
C GLU A 122 -20.04 -13.63 0.29
N LEU A 123 -20.22 -13.63 -1.04
CA LEU A 123 -20.80 -12.48 -1.76
C LEU A 123 -22.26 -12.21 -1.35
N ARG A 124 -23.06 -13.24 -1.11
CA ARG A 124 -24.45 -13.07 -0.61
C ARG A 124 -24.52 -12.50 0.81
N ARG A 125 -23.41 -12.51 1.55
CA ARG A 125 -23.31 -12.06 2.94
C ARG A 125 -22.45 -10.80 3.08
N ILE A 126 -22.23 -10.07 1.98
CA ILE A 126 -21.52 -8.79 2.03
C ILE A 126 -22.32 -7.85 2.92
N GLN A 127 -21.68 -7.41 4.00
CA GLN A 127 -22.15 -6.36 4.87
C GLN A 127 -20.94 -5.61 5.44
N PRO A 128 -21.06 -4.29 5.69
CA PRO A 128 -20.06 -3.52 6.41
C PRO A 128 -19.61 -4.27 7.67
N ARG A 129 -18.33 -4.60 7.75
CA ARG A 129 -17.73 -5.27 8.91
C ARG A 129 -17.24 -4.18 9.86
N ARG A 130 -17.56 -4.33 11.14
CA ARG A 130 -17.08 -3.46 12.20
C ARG A 130 -16.09 -4.25 13.07
N GLY A 131 -15.12 -3.54 13.62
CA GLY A 131 -14.23 -4.10 14.64
C GLY A 131 -14.99 -4.38 15.94
N ARG A 132 -14.30 -4.98 16.92
CA ARG A 132 -14.89 -5.36 18.22
C ARG A 132 -15.45 -4.16 19.00
N ASP A 133 -14.90 -2.97 18.81
CA ASP A 133 -15.37 -1.72 19.41
C ASP A 133 -15.83 -0.76 18.31
N SER A 134 -17.13 -0.46 18.28
CA SER A 134 -17.73 0.42 17.26
C SER A 134 -17.31 1.89 17.35
N ARG A 135 -16.36 2.22 18.24
CA ARG A 135 -15.82 3.57 18.43
C ARG A 135 -14.42 3.75 17.83
N THR A 136 -13.63 2.67 17.65
CA THR A 136 -12.22 2.78 17.23
C THR A 136 -11.75 1.56 16.41
N GLY A 137 -11.24 1.77 15.19
CA GLY A 137 -10.75 0.69 14.30
C GLY A 137 -11.71 0.30 13.17
N GLU A 138 -12.92 0.84 13.16
CA GLU A 138 -13.94 0.50 12.15
C GLU A 138 -13.51 0.85 10.73
N CYS A 139 -12.92 2.02 10.51
CA CYS A 139 -12.47 2.46 9.18
C CYS A 139 -11.44 1.51 8.58
N GLU A 140 -10.53 1.03 9.40
CA GLU A 140 -9.46 0.12 9.05
C GLU A 140 -10.03 -1.23 8.57
N VAL A 141 -11.02 -1.76 9.30
CA VAL A 141 -11.76 -2.99 8.95
C VAL A 141 -12.59 -2.80 7.68
N LEU A 142 -13.36 -1.71 7.61
CA LEU A 142 -14.20 -1.37 6.46
C LEU A 142 -13.39 -1.32 5.16
N ALA A 143 -12.29 -0.55 5.17
CA ALA A 143 -11.43 -0.38 4.01
C ALA A 143 -10.85 -1.72 3.50
N ARG A 144 -10.40 -2.58 4.43
CA ARG A 144 -9.83 -3.89 4.10
C ARG A 144 -10.87 -4.82 3.51
N PHE A 145 -12.04 -4.92 4.11
CA PHE A 145 -13.09 -5.80 3.61
C PHE A 145 -13.69 -5.30 2.30
N LEU A 146 -13.80 -3.98 2.09
CA LEU A 146 -14.19 -3.43 0.79
C LEU A 146 -13.23 -3.88 -0.31
N LEU A 147 -11.90 -3.77 -0.08
CA LEU A 147 -10.91 -4.28 -1.02
C LEU A 147 -11.08 -5.78 -1.25
N ARG A 148 -11.18 -6.58 -0.18
CA ARG A 148 -11.26 -8.05 -0.27
C ARG A 148 -12.52 -8.52 -1.01
N TYR A 149 -13.69 -7.96 -0.71
CA TYR A 149 -14.92 -8.33 -1.41
C TYR A 149 -14.93 -7.83 -2.86
N SER A 150 -14.31 -6.68 -3.16
CA SER A 150 -14.14 -6.21 -4.53
C SER A 150 -13.26 -7.14 -5.37
N LEU A 151 -12.15 -7.65 -4.79
CA LEU A 151 -11.32 -8.66 -5.44
C LEU A 151 -12.06 -10.00 -5.60
N LEU A 152 -12.79 -10.46 -4.57
CA LEU A 152 -13.61 -11.66 -4.66
C LEU A 152 -14.61 -11.56 -5.82
N PHE A 153 -15.33 -10.44 -5.90
CA PHE A 153 -16.27 -10.17 -6.96
C PHE A 153 -15.59 -10.20 -8.33
N ASP A 154 -14.48 -9.47 -8.53
CA ASP A 154 -13.73 -9.48 -9.79
C ASP A 154 -13.32 -10.91 -10.18
N PHE A 155 -12.89 -11.73 -9.22
CA PHE A 155 -12.49 -13.11 -9.50
C PHE A 155 -13.63 -13.98 -10.00
N VAL A 156 -14.84 -13.87 -9.45
CA VAL A 156 -15.94 -14.83 -9.74
C VAL A 156 -17.10 -14.27 -10.56
N ALA A 157 -17.12 -12.96 -10.87
CA ALA A 157 -18.27 -12.27 -11.46
C ALA A 157 -18.82 -12.95 -12.74
N GLN A 158 -17.95 -13.50 -13.60
CA GLN A 158 -18.38 -14.21 -14.82
C GLN A 158 -19.15 -15.51 -14.57
N ARG A 159 -19.11 -16.06 -13.35
CA ARG A 159 -19.80 -17.29 -12.97
C ARG A 159 -21.00 -17.06 -12.09
N LEU A 160 -21.33 -15.81 -11.80
CA LEU A 160 -22.55 -15.47 -11.09
C LEU A 160 -23.72 -15.47 -12.07
N THR A 161 -24.87 -15.94 -11.62
CA THR A 161 -26.14 -15.68 -12.32
C THR A 161 -26.41 -14.17 -12.32
N GLU A 162 -27.30 -13.70 -13.20
CA GLU A 162 -27.64 -12.26 -13.24
C GLU A 162 -28.16 -11.76 -11.89
N LYS A 163 -29.00 -12.55 -11.22
CA LYS A 163 -29.55 -12.25 -9.89
C LYS A 163 -28.44 -12.14 -8.84
N GLU A 164 -27.52 -13.11 -8.79
CA GLU A 164 -26.40 -13.08 -7.84
C GLU A 164 -25.45 -11.91 -8.10
N ARG A 165 -25.16 -11.63 -9.38
CA ARG A 165 -24.30 -10.52 -9.78
C ARG A 165 -24.90 -9.19 -9.37
N ARG A 166 -26.20 -8.97 -9.64
CA ARG A 166 -26.92 -7.76 -9.25
C ARG A 166 -26.92 -7.56 -7.74
N ALA A 167 -27.22 -8.60 -6.97
CA ALA A 167 -27.20 -8.54 -5.51
C ALA A 167 -25.81 -8.23 -4.94
N ALA A 168 -24.75 -8.85 -5.49
CA ALA A 168 -23.38 -8.58 -5.07
C ALA A 168 -22.94 -7.14 -5.41
N VAL A 169 -23.31 -6.64 -6.59
CA VAL A 169 -23.07 -5.25 -7.02
C VAL A 169 -23.77 -4.27 -6.08
N GLU A 170 -25.04 -4.48 -5.78
CA GLU A 170 -25.80 -3.63 -4.85
C GLU A 170 -25.16 -3.61 -3.45
N ALA A 171 -24.80 -4.77 -2.92
CA ALA A 171 -24.16 -4.88 -1.61
C ALA A 171 -22.78 -4.19 -1.58
N LEU A 172 -21.96 -4.34 -2.63
CA LEU A 172 -20.68 -3.63 -2.76
C LEU A 172 -20.86 -2.12 -2.87
N CYS A 173 -21.86 -1.64 -3.62
CA CYS A 173 -22.20 -0.22 -3.69
C CYS A 173 -22.60 0.32 -2.30
N GLY A 174 -23.45 -0.40 -1.56
CA GLY A 174 -23.80 -0.05 -0.18
C GLY A 174 -22.58 0.04 0.74
N TYR A 175 -21.66 -0.93 0.61
CA TYR A 175 -20.40 -0.93 1.36
C TYR A 175 -19.51 0.27 0.99
N ALA A 176 -19.33 0.53 -0.31
CA ALA A 176 -18.54 1.65 -0.82
C ALA A 176 -19.09 3.01 -0.36
N ARG A 177 -20.42 3.19 -0.37
CA ARG A 177 -21.07 4.40 0.18
C ARG A 177 -20.75 4.61 1.66
N THR A 178 -20.77 3.54 2.47
CA THR A 178 -20.34 3.61 3.87
C THR A 178 -18.89 4.04 3.99
N CYS A 179 -17.98 3.44 3.21
CA CYS A 179 -16.57 3.82 3.22
C CYS A 179 -16.33 5.27 2.77
N ALA A 180 -17.03 5.74 1.74
CA ALA A 180 -16.93 7.12 1.26
C ALA A 180 -17.43 8.12 2.31
N ARG A 181 -18.51 7.82 3.02
CA ARG A 181 -19.00 8.65 4.12
C ARG A 181 -17.99 8.71 5.27
N GLU A 182 -17.40 7.58 5.64
CA GLU A 182 -16.38 7.53 6.69
C GLU A 182 -15.07 8.21 6.26
N PHE A 183 -14.73 8.18 4.97
CA PHE A 183 -13.60 8.94 4.43
C PHE A 183 -13.77 10.43 4.72
N LEU A 184 -14.94 10.98 4.38
CA LEU A 184 -15.26 12.39 4.54
C LEU A 184 -15.38 12.82 6.02
N ARG A 185 -15.80 11.90 6.91
CA ARG A 185 -15.93 12.18 8.35
C ARG A 185 -14.62 12.02 9.11
N SER A 186 -13.74 11.14 8.67
CA SER A 186 -12.52 10.80 9.41
C SER A 186 -11.56 11.98 9.43
N ARG A 187 -11.20 12.42 10.64
CA ARG A 187 -10.11 13.40 10.87
C ARG A 187 -8.73 12.78 10.72
N ASN A 188 -8.65 11.45 10.72
CA ASN A 188 -7.40 10.71 10.64
C ASN A 188 -6.99 10.41 9.20
N SER A 189 -5.84 10.96 8.78
CA SER A 189 -5.25 10.77 7.46
C SER A 189 -4.95 9.30 7.12
N HIS A 190 -4.47 8.49 8.07
CA HIS A 190 -4.25 7.05 7.86
C HIS A 190 -5.53 6.33 7.48
N ARG A 191 -6.62 6.63 8.18
CA ARG A 191 -7.94 6.04 7.89
C ARG A 191 -8.42 6.46 6.51
N ARG A 192 -8.24 7.73 6.14
CA ARG A 192 -8.59 8.21 4.79
C ARG A 192 -7.76 7.54 3.72
N LEU A 193 -6.45 7.38 3.91
CA LEU A 193 -5.58 6.59 3.02
C LEU A 193 -6.12 5.17 2.80
N MET A 194 -6.50 4.50 3.88
CA MET A 194 -7.02 3.14 3.81
C MET A 194 -8.38 3.10 3.09
N LEU A 195 -9.33 3.95 3.51
CA LEU A 195 -10.67 4.01 2.93
C LEU A 195 -10.60 4.36 1.43
N GLY A 196 -9.77 5.33 1.05
CA GLY A 196 -9.54 5.69 -0.35
C GLY A 196 -8.96 4.54 -1.16
N ALA A 197 -7.98 3.79 -0.61
CA ALA A 197 -7.44 2.61 -1.28
C ALA A 197 -8.52 1.53 -1.52
N GLY A 198 -9.40 1.28 -0.53
CA GLY A 198 -10.53 0.37 -0.69
C GLY A 198 -11.55 0.85 -1.74
N LEU A 199 -11.89 2.15 -1.71
CA LEU A 199 -12.78 2.79 -2.68
C LEU A 199 -12.25 2.72 -4.11
N GLY A 200 -10.95 2.88 -4.31
CA GLY A 200 -10.32 2.77 -5.62
C GLY A 200 -10.51 1.38 -6.22
N VAL A 201 -10.25 0.33 -5.44
CA VAL A 201 -10.44 -1.06 -5.90
C VAL A 201 -11.93 -1.32 -6.20
N ALA A 202 -12.85 -0.86 -5.34
CA ALA A 202 -14.29 -1.03 -5.55
C ALA A 202 -14.78 -0.29 -6.80
N ALA A 203 -14.35 0.95 -7.01
CA ALA A 203 -14.74 1.75 -8.17
C ALA A 203 -14.27 1.10 -9.48
N LEU A 204 -13.06 0.55 -9.50
CA LEU A 204 -12.60 -0.22 -10.66
C LEU A 204 -13.39 -1.53 -10.80
N ALA A 205 -13.58 -2.32 -9.74
CA ALA A 205 -14.34 -3.58 -9.80
C ALA A 205 -15.76 -3.39 -10.35
N LEU A 206 -16.41 -2.27 -10.04
CA LEU A 206 -17.79 -1.98 -10.40
C LEU A 206 -17.93 -1.15 -11.70
N ALA A 207 -16.82 -0.76 -12.35
CA ALA A 207 -16.84 0.18 -13.48
C ALA A 207 -17.65 -0.28 -14.69
N ASN A 208 -17.80 -1.59 -14.88
CA ASN A 208 -18.51 -2.21 -16.01
C ASN A 208 -19.86 -2.83 -15.60
N GLU A 209 -20.28 -2.64 -14.36
CA GLU A 209 -21.48 -3.28 -13.82
C GLU A 209 -22.74 -2.45 -14.11
N LYS A 210 -23.82 -3.16 -14.47
CA LYS A 210 -25.13 -2.52 -14.69
C LYS A 210 -25.71 -2.08 -13.34
N GLY A 211 -26.40 -0.93 -13.34
CA GLY A 211 -27.08 -0.42 -12.15
C GLY A 211 -26.18 0.35 -11.17
N VAL A 212 -24.90 0.56 -11.50
CA VAL A 212 -24.01 1.39 -10.69
C VAL A 212 -24.04 2.84 -11.18
N PRO A 213 -24.38 3.83 -10.33
CA PRO A 213 -24.41 5.22 -10.75
C PRO A 213 -23.02 5.73 -11.15
N LYS A 214 -22.91 6.26 -12.38
CA LYS A 214 -21.63 6.77 -12.93
C LYS A 214 -20.98 7.85 -12.06
N LYS A 215 -21.81 8.72 -11.45
CA LYS A 215 -21.35 9.77 -10.54
C LYS A 215 -20.69 9.17 -9.30
N GLU A 216 -21.30 8.17 -8.68
CA GLU A 216 -20.73 7.52 -7.48
C GLU A 216 -19.38 6.84 -7.79
N LEU A 217 -19.28 6.12 -8.92
CA LEU A 217 -18.01 5.54 -9.36
C LEU A 217 -16.91 6.59 -9.52
N LYS A 218 -17.25 7.72 -10.14
CA LYS A 218 -16.33 8.85 -10.32
C LYS A 218 -15.93 9.45 -8.97
N ASP A 219 -16.88 9.67 -8.07
CA ASP A 219 -16.62 10.24 -6.75
C ASP A 219 -15.71 9.32 -5.91
N TRP A 220 -15.98 8.01 -5.87
CA TRP A 220 -15.14 7.05 -5.15
C TRP A 220 -13.71 6.99 -5.70
N LEU A 221 -13.57 6.95 -7.02
CA LEU A 221 -12.26 6.90 -7.65
C LEU A 221 -11.51 8.24 -7.49
N ARG A 222 -12.22 9.38 -7.48
CA ARG A 222 -11.64 10.69 -7.18
C ARG A 222 -11.11 10.73 -5.75
N LEU A 223 -11.85 10.22 -4.76
CA LEU A 223 -11.34 10.07 -3.39
C LEU A 223 -10.09 9.18 -3.33
N ALA A 224 -10.07 8.09 -4.11
CA ALA A 224 -8.95 7.15 -4.19
C ALA A 224 -7.71 7.66 -4.96
N THR A 225 -7.80 8.82 -5.60
CA THR A 225 -6.75 9.40 -6.44
C THR A 225 -6.45 10.82 -5.99
N VAL A 226 -7.24 11.79 -6.46
CA VAL A 226 -7.16 13.20 -6.07
C VAL A 226 -7.20 13.34 -4.54
N GLY A 227 -8.17 12.70 -3.88
CA GLY A 227 -8.31 12.73 -2.42
C GLY A 227 -7.07 12.22 -1.67
N LEU A 228 -6.42 11.18 -2.19
CA LEU A 228 -5.24 10.60 -1.54
C LEU A 228 -3.96 11.40 -1.80
N PHE A 229 -3.78 11.94 -3.00
CA PHE A 229 -2.48 12.42 -3.45
C PHE A 229 -2.39 13.92 -3.73
N GLU A 230 -3.50 14.57 -4.07
CA GLU A 230 -3.51 15.93 -4.61
C GLU A 230 -4.34 16.89 -3.77
N ASP A 231 -5.58 16.56 -3.43
CA ASP A 231 -6.53 17.44 -2.75
C ASP A 231 -7.52 16.62 -1.91
N ASP A 232 -7.21 16.50 -0.63
CA ASP A 232 -8.05 15.84 0.37
C ASP A 232 -9.26 16.76 0.69
N PRO A 233 -10.51 16.27 0.55
CA PRO A 233 -11.69 17.04 0.93
C PRO A 233 -11.76 17.38 2.44
N TYR A 234 -10.89 16.79 3.27
CA TYR A 234 -10.73 17.18 4.66
C TYR A 234 -10.12 18.59 4.79
N ARG A 235 -10.77 19.49 5.53
CA ARG A 235 -10.29 20.86 5.77
C ARG A 235 -9.00 20.84 6.58
N TRP A 236 -7.85 20.95 5.90
CA TRP A 236 -6.57 21.26 6.52
C TRP A 236 -6.63 22.62 7.24
N HIS A 237 -5.97 22.73 8.39
CA HIS A 237 -5.87 24.00 9.13
C HIS A 237 -5.24 25.08 8.23
N GLU A 238 -5.77 26.30 8.24
CA GLU A 238 -5.44 27.32 7.24
C GLU A 238 -3.95 27.71 7.24
N GLY A 239 -3.30 27.72 8.40
CA GLY A 239 -1.85 27.93 8.54
C GLY A 239 -0.96 26.79 8.04
N LEU A 240 -1.51 25.62 7.70
CA LEU A 240 -0.76 24.45 7.21
C LEU A 240 -0.85 24.29 5.68
N LYS A 241 -1.73 25.04 5.02
CA LYS A 241 -2.15 24.84 3.61
C LYS A 241 -1.05 25.08 2.56
N ALA A 242 0.02 25.79 2.92
CA ALA A 242 1.13 26.11 2.02
C ALA A 242 2.28 25.08 2.06
N ALA A 243 2.29 24.14 3.02
CA ALA A 243 3.49 23.44 3.44
C ALA A 243 3.52 21.91 3.21
N LEU A 244 2.39 21.24 2.99
CA LEU A 244 2.31 19.76 2.90
C LEU A 244 1.52 19.29 1.67
N PRO A 245 1.77 18.05 1.17
CA PRO A 245 0.92 17.46 0.14
C PRO A 245 -0.54 17.58 0.54
N ARG A 246 -1.37 18.10 -0.37
CA ARG A 246 -2.76 18.43 -0.02
C ARG A 246 -3.68 17.22 -0.03
N GLY A 247 -3.26 16.08 -0.60
CA GLY A 247 -3.95 14.80 -0.45
C GLY A 247 -3.77 14.17 0.94
N SER A 248 -4.57 13.17 1.29
CA SER A 248 -4.52 12.50 2.59
C SER A 248 -3.14 11.96 2.95
N ILE A 249 -2.31 11.62 1.96
CA ILE A 249 -0.92 11.17 2.15
C ILE A 249 -0.03 12.24 2.77
N GLY A 250 -0.35 13.53 2.61
CA GLY A 250 0.39 14.63 3.22
C GLY A 250 0.29 14.70 4.75
N GLY A 251 -0.69 14.01 5.33
CA GLY A 251 -0.79 13.85 6.77
C GLY A 251 0.41 13.10 7.34
N PRO A 252 0.63 11.83 6.94
CA PRO A 252 1.79 11.06 7.37
C PRO A 252 3.10 11.45 6.68
N CYS A 253 3.05 11.84 5.40
CA CYS A 253 4.25 11.97 4.56
C CYS A 253 4.48 13.42 4.11
N ASN A 254 5.74 13.82 3.98
CA ASN A 254 6.08 15.08 3.31
C ASN A 254 6.25 14.89 1.80
N TYR A 255 6.54 15.98 1.08
CA TYR A 255 6.63 15.99 -0.38
C TYR A 255 7.78 15.15 -0.94
N GLY A 256 8.87 14.98 -0.19
CA GLY A 256 10.00 14.11 -0.57
C GLY A 256 9.77 12.63 -0.25
N GLY A 257 8.64 12.30 0.38
CA GLY A 257 8.19 10.93 0.58
C GLY A 257 8.62 10.29 1.90
N TYR A 258 9.13 11.06 2.86
CA TYR A 258 9.39 10.58 4.21
C TYR A 258 8.10 10.54 5.03
N CYS A 259 7.83 9.41 5.68
CA CYS A 259 6.74 9.19 6.61
C CYS A 259 7.17 9.56 8.03
N ARG A 260 6.64 10.68 8.52
CA ARG A 260 6.95 11.27 9.82
C ARG A 260 6.38 10.50 11.00
N LEU A 261 5.51 9.52 10.74
CA LEU A 261 4.81 8.76 11.78
C LEU A 261 5.50 7.44 12.15
N GLY A 262 6.75 7.26 11.71
CA GLY A 262 7.58 6.11 12.07
C GLY A 262 6.89 4.77 11.78
N GLY A 263 6.88 3.87 12.76
CA GLY A 263 6.31 2.52 12.65
C GLY A 263 4.81 2.47 12.36
N TYR A 264 4.06 3.54 12.66
CA TYR A 264 2.62 3.63 12.34
C TYR A 264 2.33 3.64 10.84
N ARG A 265 3.35 3.81 9.99
CA ARG A 265 3.23 3.65 8.53
C ARG A 265 2.66 2.29 8.14
N SER A 266 2.94 1.24 8.90
CA SER A 266 2.44 -0.13 8.66
C SER A 266 0.91 -0.22 8.60
N TYR A 267 0.18 0.74 9.18
CA TYR A 267 -1.28 0.68 9.24
C TYR A 267 -1.91 0.86 7.86
N TRP A 268 -1.35 1.74 7.04
CA TRP A 268 -1.93 2.16 5.76
C TRP A 268 -1.12 1.72 4.55
N THR A 269 0.20 1.52 4.68
CA THR A 269 1.11 1.21 3.56
C THR A 269 0.74 -0.07 2.82
N GLY A 270 0.42 -1.16 3.54
CA GLY A 270 -0.06 -2.41 2.94
C GLY A 270 -1.28 -2.25 2.03
N LEU A 271 -2.30 -1.51 2.49
CA LEU A 271 -3.51 -1.30 1.70
C LEU A 271 -3.27 -0.34 0.54
N LEU A 272 -2.47 0.72 0.75
CA LEU A 272 -2.13 1.65 -0.31
C LEU A 272 -1.31 0.96 -1.41
N ALA A 273 -0.33 0.13 -1.06
CA ALA A 273 0.46 -0.64 -2.02
C ALA A 273 -0.42 -1.55 -2.88
N LYS A 274 -1.39 -2.23 -2.26
CA LYS A 274 -2.37 -3.05 -2.99
C LYS A 274 -3.20 -2.22 -3.97
N TRP A 275 -3.65 -1.04 -3.56
CA TRP A 275 -4.35 -0.11 -4.46
C TRP A 275 -3.47 0.33 -5.63
N LEU A 276 -2.23 0.76 -5.38
CA LEU A 276 -1.33 1.21 -6.45
C LEU A 276 -1.03 0.10 -7.47
N LEU A 277 -0.87 -1.15 -7.01
CA LEU A 277 -0.68 -2.27 -7.91
C LEU A 277 -1.94 -2.56 -8.73
N VAL A 278 -3.13 -2.58 -8.11
CA VAL A 278 -4.41 -2.76 -8.83
C VAL A 278 -4.63 -1.64 -9.83
N TYR A 279 -4.40 -0.38 -9.44
CA TYR A 279 -4.45 0.79 -10.32
C TYR A 279 -3.62 0.53 -11.58
N HIS A 280 -2.38 0.09 -11.40
CA HIS A 280 -1.48 -0.15 -12.52
C HIS A 280 -1.93 -1.29 -13.42
N LEU A 281 -2.25 -2.44 -12.83
CA LEU A 281 -2.60 -3.64 -13.57
C LEU A 281 -3.95 -3.50 -14.30
N ALA A 282 -4.92 -2.85 -13.66
CA ALA A 282 -6.24 -2.64 -14.24
C ALA A 282 -6.24 -1.56 -15.34
N THR A 283 -5.46 -0.48 -15.18
CA THR A 283 -5.54 0.68 -16.08
C THR A 283 -4.36 0.81 -17.05
N GLY A 284 -3.25 0.10 -16.81
CA GLY A 284 -2.00 0.23 -17.56
C GLY A 284 -1.20 1.50 -17.24
N ARG A 285 -1.67 2.34 -16.31
CA ARG A 285 -1.00 3.58 -15.91
C ARG A 285 -0.04 3.34 -14.74
N ASN A 286 0.95 4.20 -14.55
CA ASN A 286 1.88 4.07 -13.44
C ASN A 286 1.58 5.15 -12.39
N PRO A 287 1.09 4.80 -11.18
CA PRO A 287 0.74 5.79 -10.18
C PRO A 287 1.96 6.54 -9.64
N PHE A 288 3.18 6.02 -9.72
CA PHE A 288 4.40 6.78 -9.37
C PHE A 288 4.69 7.92 -10.35
N LYS A 289 4.16 7.84 -11.57
CA LYS A 289 4.26 8.93 -12.57
C LYS A 289 3.08 9.88 -12.47
N ASP A 290 1.89 9.33 -12.27
CA ASP A 290 0.66 10.10 -12.21
C ASP A 290 0.53 10.89 -10.90
N TYR A 291 1.03 10.33 -9.80
CA TYR A 291 1.03 10.92 -8.46
C TYR A 291 2.40 10.71 -7.79
N PRO A 292 3.39 11.58 -8.03
CA PRO A 292 4.75 11.39 -7.51
C PRO A 292 4.83 11.22 -5.98
N THR A 293 3.91 11.82 -5.22
CA THR A 293 3.81 11.65 -3.75
C THR A 293 3.56 10.20 -3.32
N SER A 294 2.96 9.37 -4.19
CA SER A 294 2.79 7.94 -3.93
C SER A 294 4.12 7.16 -3.84
N ARG A 295 5.22 7.76 -4.31
CA ARG A 295 6.59 7.22 -4.17
C ARG A 295 7.09 7.22 -2.72
N ALA A 296 6.36 7.84 -1.78
CA ALA A 296 6.58 7.66 -0.34
C ALA A 296 6.58 6.17 0.08
N LEU A 297 5.89 5.29 -0.67
CA LEU A 297 5.96 3.85 -0.42
C LEU A 297 7.36 3.24 -0.65
N LEU A 298 8.24 3.92 -1.38
CA LEU A 298 9.61 3.48 -1.66
C LEU A 298 10.62 3.97 -0.64
N GLU A 299 10.18 4.67 0.41
CA GLU A 299 11.04 5.14 1.51
C GLU A 299 12.00 4.08 2.06
N PRO A 300 11.60 2.80 2.29
CA PRO A 300 12.52 1.79 2.79
C PRO A 300 13.74 1.55 1.91
N LEU A 301 13.67 1.82 0.59
CA LEU A 301 14.78 1.57 -0.31
C LEU A 301 15.95 2.53 -0.08
N TRP A 302 15.67 3.78 0.29
CA TRP A 302 16.70 4.79 0.53
C TRP A 302 16.99 5.00 2.01
N LEU A 303 16.01 4.77 2.88
CA LEU A 303 16.16 4.95 4.32
C LEU A 303 16.78 3.74 5.04
N ALA A 304 16.67 2.51 4.50
CA ALA A 304 17.13 1.34 5.24
C ALA A 304 18.62 1.37 5.57
N MET A 305 18.97 1.00 6.80
CA MET A 305 20.36 0.81 7.26
C MET A 305 21.10 -0.24 6.42
N PRO A 306 22.44 -0.32 6.47
CA PRO A 306 23.25 -1.35 5.81
C PRO A 306 22.80 -2.79 6.12
N THR A 307 22.23 -3.01 7.31
CA THR A 307 21.63 -4.28 7.74
C THR A 307 20.29 -4.60 7.07
N ARG A 308 19.77 -3.71 6.22
CA ARG A 308 18.50 -3.78 5.46
C ARG A 308 17.25 -3.60 6.31
N HIS A 309 17.40 -3.02 7.50
CA HIS A 309 16.29 -2.68 8.40
C HIS A 309 15.98 -1.19 8.36
N SER A 310 14.74 -0.86 8.72
CA SER A 310 14.37 0.52 9.02
C SER A 310 15.23 1.06 10.16
N PRO A 311 15.53 2.38 10.20
CA PRO A 311 15.97 3.02 11.44
C PRO A 311 14.95 2.85 12.58
N GLN A 312 15.32 3.31 13.78
CA GLN A 312 14.47 3.32 14.96
C GLN A 312 13.84 4.70 15.26
N GLN A 313 14.08 5.71 14.41
CA GLN A 313 13.48 7.04 14.54
C GLN A 313 11.97 7.01 14.82
N ASN A 314 11.54 7.89 15.72
CA ASN A 314 10.18 8.00 16.21
C ASN A 314 9.65 6.64 16.72
N THR A 315 8.55 6.12 16.16
CA THR A 315 7.92 4.87 16.60
C THR A 315 8.37 3.65 15.79
N ARG A 316 9.48 3.77 15.05
CA ARG A 316 10.04 2.63 14.30
C ARG A 316 10.71 1.67 15.28
N LEU A 317 10.81 0.41 14.86
CA LEU A 317 11.27 -0.69 15.73
C LEU A 317 12.43 -1.46 15.09
N GLY A 318 13.17 -0.84 14.17
CA GLY A 318 14.30 -1.53 13.52
C GLY A 318 13.85 -2.67 12.60
N GLY A 319 12.63 -2.62 12.09
CA GLY A 319 12.00 -3.73 11.38
C GLY A 319 12.35 -3.80 9.89
N PHE A 320 12.12 -4.97 9.29
CA PHE A 320 12.05 -5.12 7.84
C PHE A 320 10.69 -4.62 7.37
N GLU A 321 10.65 -3.91 6.26
CA GLU A 321 9.43 -3.36 5.68
C GLU A 321 9.12 -4.09 4.38
N HIS A 322 7.88 -4.56 4.21
CA HIS A 322 7.60 -5.57 3.18
C HIS A 322 6.41 -5.22 2.28
N ASP A 323 5.56 -4.28 2.68
CA ASP A 323 4.32 -3.94 1.97
C ASP A 323 4.57 -3.40 0.56
N PHE A 324 5.67 -2.67 0.37
CA PHE A 324 5.99 -2.05 -0.90
C PHE A 324 6.64 -3.02 -1.92
N LEU A 325 7.06 -4.22 -1.51
CA LEU A 325 7.79 -5.15 -2.38
C LEU A 325 6.96 -5.56 -3.61
N ILE A 326 5.64 -5.66 -3.45
CA ILE A 326 4.72 -6.00 -4.55
C ILE A 326 4.65 -4.90 -5.63
N LEU A 327 5.16 -3.71 -5.36
CA LEU A 327 5.20 -2.57 -6.27
C LEU A 327 6.40 -2.60 -7.22
N TRP A 328 7.21 -3.65 -7.20
CA TRP A 328 8.34 -3.80 -8.12
C TRP A 328 7.98 -3.65 -9.62
N PRO A 329 6.75 -3.94 -10.12
CA PRO A 329 6.40 -3.64 -11.51
C PRO A 329 6.35 -2.14 -11.83
N LEU A 330 6.17 -1.28 -10.81
CA LEU A 330 6.10 0.17 -10.96
C LEU A 330 7.47 0.85 -10.93
N MET A 331 8.47 0.14 -10.40
CA MET A 331 9.81 0.64 -10.14
C MET A 331 10.67 0.68 -11.41
N SER A 332 11.51 1.70 -11.50
CA SER A 332 12.63 1.79 -12.43
C SER A 332 13.62 0.63 -12.25
N GLU A 333 14.56 0.48 -13.17
CA GLU A 333 15.60 -0.55 -13.06
C GLU A 333 16.53 -0.33 -11.85
N GLN A 334 16.86 0.92 -11.53
CA GLN A 334 17.70 1.27 -10.37
C GLN A 334 17.01 0.92 -9.05
N GLU A 335 15.73 1.28 -8.91
CA GLU A 335 14.92 0.93 -7.73
C GLU A 335 14.75 -0.59 -7.59
N ARG A 336 14.58 -1.32 -8.70
CA ARG A 336 14.55 -2.79 -8.67
C ARG A 336 15.89 -3.41 -8.28
N SER A 337 17.00 -2.73 -8.57
CA SER A 337 18.33 -3.14 -8.11
C SER A 337 18.50 -2.90 -6.61
N ALA A 338 18.03 -1.76 -6.10
CA ALA A 338 17.97 -1.47 -4.66
C ALA A 338 17.06 -2.44 -3.92
N LEU A 339 15.89 -2.75 -4.49
CA LEU A 339 15.00 -3.78 -3.99
C LEU A 339 15.68 -5.16 -3.90
N ARG A 340 16.50 -5.50 -4.91
CA ARG A 340 17.27 -6.75 -4.88
C ARG A 340 18.22 -6.78 -3.69
N TRP A 341 18.98 -5.70 -3.48
CA TRP A 341 19.87 -5.57 -2.32
C TRP A 341 19.08 -5.71 -1.01
N TYR A 342 17.96 -4.99 -0.88
CA TYR A 342 17.11 -4.98 0.30
C TYR A 342 16.56 -6.38 0.66
N MET A 343 16.26 -7.19 -0.36
CA MET A 343 15.75 -8.55 -0.20
C MET A 343 16.82 -9.62 0.02
N GLN A 344 18.11 -9.31 -0.14
CA GLN A 344 19.16 -10.30 0.05
C GLN A 344 19.16 -10.85 1.48
N GLN A 345 19.53 -12.13 1.60
CA GLN A 345 19.77 -12.74 2.90
C GLN A 345 21.15 -12.34 3.44
N ASP A 346 21.31 -12.36 4.76
CA ASP A 346 22.61 -12.26 5.39
C ASP A 346 23.17 -13.68 5.50
N PRO A 347 24.29 -14.01 4.82
CA PRO A 347 24.86 -15.35 4.88
C PRO A 347 25.29 -15.76 6.29
N ALA A 348 25.55 -14.80 7.20
CA ALA A 348 25.88 -15.10 8.59
C ALA A 348 24.66 -15.57 9.42
N ILE A 349 23.43 -15.33 8.94
CA ILE A 349 22.18 -15.66 9.64
C ILE A 349 21.18 -16.25 8.63
N PRO A 350 21.36 -17.52 8.25
CA PRO A 350 20.66 -18.10 7.11
C PRO A 350 19.16 -18.36 7.34
N ASP A 351 18.69 -18.49 8.58
CA ASP A 351 17.31 -18.96 8.85
C ASP A 351 16.60 -18.25 10.02
N ARG A 352 16.51 -16.91 9.98
CA ARG A 352 15.59 -16.17 10.87
C ARG A 352 14.32 -15.75 10.14
N PRO A 353 13.13 -15.87 10.76
CA PRO A 353 11.91 -15.26 10.24
C PRO A 353 12.05 -13.74 10.24
N ARG A 354 11.73 -13.09 9.12
CA ARG A 354 11.44 -11.66 9.07
C ARG A 354 9.96 -11.47 9.33
N PHE A 355 9.62 -11.01 10.52
CA PHE A 355 8.28 -10.54 10.85
C PHE A 355 8.19 -9.03 10.73
N THR A 356 7.03 -8.56 10.30
CA THR A 356 6.69 -7.14 10.26
C THR A 356 5.37 -6.92 10.98
N TYR A 357 5.17 -5.69 11.44
CA TYR A 357 3.86 -5.22 11.88
C TYR A 357 2.92 -5.14 10.68
N GLY A 358 1.71 -5.69 10.81
CA GLY A 358 0.64 -5.54 9.83
C GLY A 358 0.76 -6.45 8.60
N ASP A 359 -0.40 -6.92 8.15
CA ASP A 359 -0.67 -7.55 6.85
C ASP A 359 -0.32 -9.02 6.59
N VAL A 360 -0.98 -9.90 7.37
CA VAL A 360 -1.18 -11.34 7.09
C VAL A 360 -1.76 -11.59 5.67
N TRP A 361 -2.31 -10.58 4.97
CA TRP A 361 -3.00 -10.69 3.67
C TRP A 361 -2.17 -10.36 2.47
N ASN A 362 -0.87 -10.16 2.66
CA ASN A 362 0.04 -10.14 1.54
C ASN A 362 0.03 -11.47 0.75
N SER A 363 -0.59 -12.55 1.26
CA SER A 363 -0.68 -13.87 0.62
C SER A 363 -1.14 -13.87 -0.85
N ILE A 364 -2.27 -13.26 -1.22
CA ILE A 364 -2.72 -13.23 -2.65
C ILE A 364 -1.75 -12.42 -3.51
N PHE A 365 -1.35 -11.25 -3.01
CA PHE A 365 -0.50 -10.33 -3.76
C PHE A 365 0.91 -10.88 -3.93
N TRP A 366 1.45 -11.57 -2.93
CA TRP A 366 2.75 -12.22 -2.96
C TRP A 366 2.71 -13.51 -3.79
N ALA A 367 1.64 -14.30 -3.67
CA ALA A 367 1.41 -15.46 -4.52
C ALA A 367 1.37 -15.12 -6.02
N LEU A 368 1.08 -13.87 -6.38
CA LEU A 368 1.02 -13.41 -7.77
C LEU A 368 2.21 -12.55 -8.18
N TYR A 369 2.66 -11.63 -7.32
CA TYR A 369 3.56 -10.52 -7.66
C TYR A 369 4.78 -10.40 -6.75
N TYR A 370 5.16 -11.43 -5.99
CA TYR A 370 6.43 -11.43 -5.28
C TYR A 370 7.63 -11.21 -6.24
N PRO A 371 8.62 -10.37 -5.90
CA PRO A 371 9.80 -10.13 -6.73
C PRO A 371 10.65 -11.40 -6.92
N HIS A 372 10.97 -11.78 -8.17
CA HIS A 372 11.63 -13.07 -8.44
C HIS A 372 12.73 -13.04 -9.52
N LYS A 373 12.90 -11.92 -10.21
CA LYS A 373 13.90 -11.68 -11.26
C LYS A 373 14.31 -10.21 -11.26
N LEU A 374 14.94 -9.80 -10.17
CA LEU A 374 15.42 -8.44 -10.03
C LEU A 374 16.81 -8.28 -10.69
N PRO A 375 17.09 -7.13 -11.32
CA PRO A 375 18.35 -6.86 -11.99
C PRO A 375 19.54 -6.98 -11.02
N LYS A 376 20.67 -7.50 -11.50
CA LYS A 376 21.93 -7.57 -10.75
C LYS A 376 22.78 -6.30 -10.88
N LYS A 377 22.21 -5.22 -11.41
CA LYS A 377 22.92 -3.97 -11.68
C LYS A 377 23.32 -3.32 -10.36
N LYS A 378 24.50 -2.69 -10.33
CA LYS A 378 24.92 -1.88 -9.19
C LYS A 378 24.07 -0.61 -9.13
N MET A 379 23.70 -0.21 -7.92
CA MET A 379 23.07 1.09 -7.68
C MET A 379 24.08 2.19 -7.97
N ASN A 380 23.65 3.24 -8.65
CA ASN A 380 24.50 4.37 -9.04
C ASN A 380 24.40 5.57 -8.08
N TRP A 381 23.76 5.37 -6.93
CA TRP A 381 23.60 6.34 -5.86
C TRP A 381 23.88 5.63 -4.54
N CYS A 382 24.36 6.34 -3.52
CA CYS A 382 24.53 5.81 -2.17
C CYS A 382 23.73 6.62 -1.17
N SER A 383 23.79 7.94 -1.29
CA SER A 383 23.10 8.88 -0.43
C SER A 383 21.76 9.33 -1.02
N PHE A 384 20.84 9.72 -0.15
CA PHE A 384 19.57 10.36 -0.50
C PHE A 384 19.53 11.76 0.12
N PHE A 385 19.25 12.75 -0.71
CA PHE A 385 19.08 14.14 -0.29
C PHE A 385 17.88 14.73 -1.03
N ASP A 386 16.84 15.08 -0.28
CA ASP A 386 15.73 15.88 -0.78
C ASP A 386 15.28 16.82 0.34
N PRO A 387 15.45 18.15 0.20
CA PRO A 387 14.96 19.11 1.19
C PRO A 387 13.48 18.95 1.51
N LYS A 388 12.68 18.47 0.54
CA LYS A 388 11.24 18.21 0.72
C LYS A 388 10.96 16.94 1.54
N ALA A 389 11.96 16.09 1.72
CA ALA A 389 11.89 14.90 2.56
C ALA A 389 12.24 15.21 4.01
N GLU A 390 12.83 16.36 4.32
CA GLU A 390 13.24 16.75 5.69
C GLU A 390 14.16 15.73 6.37
N VAL A 391 14.73 14.82 5.57
CA VAL A 391 15.58 13.72 5.98
C VAL A 391 16.65 13.54 4.91
N CYS A 392 17.88 13.40 5.36
CA CYS A 392 19.03 13.13 4.51
C CYS A 392 19.66 11.82 4.95
N VAL A 393 20.02 10.98 4.00
CA VAL A 393 20.73 9.72 4.26
C VAL A 393 22.08 9.79 3.58
N PHE A 394 23.14 9.72 4.37
CA PHE A 394 24.51 9.58 3.91
C PHE A 394 24.92 8.12 4.00
N ARG A 395 25.42 7.57 2.91
CA ARG A 395 25.86 6.17 2.86
C ARG A 395 27.16 6.07 2.07
N GLN A 396 28.15 5.39 2.62
CA GLN A 396 29.42 5.16 1.95
C GLN A 396 29.25 4.30 0.69
N ASN A 397 28.61 3.14 0.84
CA ASN A 397 28.31 2.20 -0.23
C ASN A 397 27.15 1.26 0.22
N TRP A 398 26.82 0.24 -0.57
CA TRP A 398 25.73 -0.69 -0.26
C TRP A 398 26.18 -1.97 0.44
N ASP A 399 27.39 -2.00 0.96
CA ASP A 399 27.89 -3.15 1.70
C ASP A 399 27.29 -3.17 3.11
N ARG A 400 27.39 -4.31 3.80
CA ARG A 400 26.73 -4.53 5.09
C ARG A 400 27.36 -3.71 6.21
N ASP A 401 28.65 -3.46 6.11
CA ASP A 401 29.50 -2.77 7.08
C ASP A 401 29.71 -1.28 6.76
N ALA A 402 29.04 -0.79 5.72
CA ALA A 402 29.10 0.59 5.26
C ALA A 402 28.78 1.59 6.38
N LEU A 403 29.47 2.74 6.37
CA LEU A 403 29.01 3.89 7.13
C LEU A 403 27.67 4.37 6.55
N TRP A 404 26.69 4.54 7.45
CA TRP A 404 25.37 5.06 7.16
C TRP A 404 24.95 6.02 8.26
N LEU A 405 24.41 7.17 7.86
CA LEU A 405 23.88 8.19 8.76
C LEU A 405 22.57 8.72 8.20
N ALA A 406 21.50 8.69 8.98
CA ALA A 406 20.28 9.44 8.70
C ALA A 406 20.23 10.68 9.58
N PHE A 407 20.01 11.84 8.97
CA PHE A 407 19.84 13.12 9.65
C PHE A 407 18.43 13.65 9.44
N TYR A 408 17.77 14.04 10.52
CA TYR A 408 16.37 14.45 10.54
C TYR A 408 16.25 15.94 10.87
N ALA A 409 15.63 16.72 9.99
CA ALA A 409 15.45 18.16 10.15
C ALA A 409 14.04 18.56 9.71
N PHE A 410 13.08 18.39 10.62
CA PHE A 410 11.68 18.70 10.41
C PHE A 410 11.44 20.20 10.56
N SER A 411 10.95 20.80 9.49
CA SER A 411 10.54 22.19 9.37
C SER A 411 9.02 22.33 9.31
N TYR A 412 8.32 21.27 8.88
CA TYR A 412 6.88 21.30 8.67
C TYR A 412 6.11 20.73 9.85
N PRO A 413 5.04 21.42 10.28
CA PRO A 413 4.11 20.92 11.29
C PRO A 413 3.53 19.55 10.89
N ILE A 414 3.38 18.65 11.87
CA ILE A 414 2.78 17.34 11.67
C ILE A 414 1.28 17.47 11.96
N SER A 415 0.47 17.36 10.92
CA SER A 415 -0.99 17.49 10.99
C SER A 415 -1.71 16.27 11.56
N SER A 416 -1.01 15.40 12.29
CA SER A 416 -1.57 14.18 12.86
C SER A 416 -2.31 14.50 14.15
N HIS A 417 -3.59 14.11 14.23
CA HIS A 417 -4.44 14.08 15.43
C HIS A 417 -3.96 13.06 16.50
N ARG A 418 -2.73 12.59 16.37
CA ARG A 418 -2.10 11.58 17.21
C ARG A 418 -0.68 12.06 17.47
N ASP A 419 -0.40 12.37 18.72
CA ASP A 419 0.85 12.88 19.32
C ASP A 419 1.99 11.84 19.31
N MET A 420 2.07 11.03 18.25
CA MET A 420 3.01 9.90 18.14
C MET A 420 4.30 10.36 17.47
N CYS A 421 4.77 11.55 17.85
CA CYS A 421 6.00 12.15 17.39
C CYS A 421 6.94 12.26 18.58
N HIS A 422 8.22 12.06 18.34
CA HIS A 422 9.25 12.31 19.35
C HIS A 422 9.80 13.73 19.18
N ASN A 423 10.50 14.24 20.19
CA ASN A 423 11.27 15.47 20.07
C ASN A 423 12.64 15.15 19.43
N ASP A 424 12.61 14.73 18.16
CA ASP A 424 13.77 14.22 17.41
C ASP A 424 14.17 15.13 16.24
N ASN A 425 13.78 16.41 16.28
CA ASN A 425 14.23 17.39 15.31
C ASN A 425 15.73 17.67 15.48
N MET A 426 16.47 17.78 14.39
CA MET A 426 17.94 17.90 14.35
C MET A 426 18.68 16.68 14.92
N SER A 427 18.01 15.53 15.04
CA SER A 427 18.63 14.28 15.46
C SER A 427 19.32 13.56 14.29
N PHE A 428 20.14 12.57 14.64
CA PHE A 428 20.69 11.64 13.66
C PHE A 428 20.83 10.25 14.25
N GLU A 429 20.82 9.26 13.37
CA GLU A 429 21.08 7.86 13.66
C GLU A 429 22.28 7.40 12.83
N MET A 430 23.11 6.50 13.37
CA MET A 430 24.34 6.08 12.71
C MET A 430 24.58 4.57 12.82
N CYS A 431 24.89 3.94 11.69
CA CYS A 431 25.33 2.55 11.58
C CYS A 431 26.71 2.53 10.90
N ALA A 432 27.65 1.77 11.46
CA ALA A 432 28.96 1.54 10.86
C ALA A 432 29.50 0.19 11.33
N LEU A 433 30.44 -0.39 10.56
CA LEU A 433 31.08 -1.67 10.91
C LEU A 433 30.08 -2.83 11.10
N GLY A 434 28.89 -2.71 10.50
CA GLY A 434 27.83 -3.69 10.56
C GLY A 434 26.96 -3.60 11.82
N ASP A 435 27.18 -2.59 12.66
CA ASP A 435 26.47 -2.38 13.93
C ASP A 435 25.76 -1.03 14.00
N TYR A 436 24.75 -0.99 14.86
CA TYR A 436 23.96 0.22 15.08
C TYR A 436 24.52 1.02 16.26
N LEU A 437 25.22 2.13 15.96
CA LEU A 437 26.10 2.81 16.91
C LEU A 437 25.40 3.97 17.66
N ILE A 438 24.56 4.74 16.96
CA ILE A 438 23.80 5.85 17.53
C ILE A 438 22.34 5.64 17.13
N CYS A 439 21.49 5.43 18.13
CA CYS A 439 20.09 5.02 17.97
C CYS A 439 19.10 6.04 18.53
#